data_AF-A0A1F9DZ67-F1
#
_entry.id   AF-A0A1F9DZ67-F1
#
_cell.length_a   1.000
_cell.length_b   1.000
_cell.length_c   1.000
_cell.angle_alpha   90.00
_cell.angle_beta   90.00
_cell.angle_gamma   90.00
#
_symmetry.space_group_name_H-M   'P 1'
#
loop_
_entity.id
_entity.type
_entity.pdbx_description
1 polymer ?
#
loop_
_entity_poly.entity_id
_entity_poly.type
_entity_poly.pdbx_seq_one_letter_code
_entity_poly.pdbx_strand_id
1 'polypeptide(L)'
;MQTLTGKLRWYPGDTSAEIKHEDLEKIAHQCGVSITLNEVKGKDLFTVGKMVLEETGNKSLEEVTQTIVTISAPTEHAFRDCLLKIIDKYRAPRTVYSMWGSDERAKEIFQEVADAWDGWF
;
A
#
# COMPACT_ATOMS: atom_id res chain seq x y z
N MET A 1 -7.20 -20.42 -13.16
CA MET A 1 -7.65 -19.83 -11.88
C MET A 1 -7.30 -18.36 -11.94
N GLN A 2 -8.26 -17.46 -11.70
CA GLN A 2 -7.98 -16.02 -11.70
C GLN A 2 -7.33 -15.67 -10.36
N THR A 3 -6.19 -14.96 -10.41
CA THR A 3 -5.49 -14.45 -9.24
C THR A 3 -6.07 -13.10 -8.85
N LEU A 4 -6.34 -12.90 -7.56
CA LEU A 4 -6.79 -11.62 -7.03
C LEU A 4 -5.59 -10.70 -6.79
N THR A 5 -5.63 -9.49 -7.34
CA THR A 5 -4.54 -8.52 -7.24
C THR A 5 -4.96 -7.28 -6.47
N GLY A 6 -4.25 -6.99 -5.38
CA GLY A 6 -4.39 -5.75 -4.62
C GLY A 6 -3.09 -4.96 -4.61
N LYS A 7 -3.19 -3.65 -4.79
CA LYS A 7 -2.08 -2.71 -4.68
C LYS A 7 -2.30 -1.85 -3.45
N LEU A 8 -1.30 -1.79 -2.58
CA LEU A 8 -1.25 -0.94 -1.40
C LEU A 8 -0.18 0.13 -1.64
N ARG A 9 -0.51 1.39 -1.34
CA ARG A 9 0.37 2.54 -1.56
C ARG A 9 0.65 3.28 -0.27
N TRP A 10 1.92 3.57 -0.05
CA TRP A 10 2.41 4.41 1.03
C TRP A 10 3.09 5.64 0.45
N TYR A 11 2.82 6.78 1.08
CA TYR A 11 3.50 8.03 0.84
C TYR A 11 4.63 8.23 1.88
N PRO A 12 5.62 9.09 1.61
CA PRO A 12 6.68 9.38 2.56
C PRO A 12 6.12 9.83 3.92
N GLY A 13 6.47 9.10 4.98
CA GLY A 13 5.98 9.38 6.34
C GLY A 13 4.73 8.58 6.76
N ASP A 14 4.08 7.84 5.85
CA ASP A 14 2.89 7.03 6.17
C ASP A 14 3.20 5.79 7.01
N THR A 15 4.42 5.26 6.88
CA THR A 15 4.77 3.98 7.50
C THR A 15 5.30 4.18 8.91
N SER A 16 4.82 3.37 9.86
CA SER A 16 5.42 3.31 11.19
C SER A 16 6.80 2.63 11.21
N ALA A 17 7.14 1.89 10.14
CA ALA A 17 8.41 1.22 9.95
C ALA A 17 8.80 1.22 8.46
N GLU A 18 10.08 1.16 8.16
CA GLU A 18 10.57 1.03 6.77
C GLU A 18 10.06 -0.26 6.13
N ILE A 19 9.48 -0.17 4.93
CA ILE A 19 9.01 -1.34 4.16
C ILE A 19 10.22 -2.01 3.51
N LYS A 20 10.60 -3.19 4.01
CA LYS A 20 11.75 -3.96 3.52
C LYS A 20 11.30 -5.13 2.66
N HIS A 21 12.04 -5.38 1.58
CA HIS A 21 11.82 -6.55 0.71
C HIS A 21 11.81 -7.87 1.50
N GLU A 22 12.80 -8.08 2.37
CA GLU A 22 12.94 -9.31 3.17
C GLU A 22 11.72 -9.61 4.05
N ASP A 23 11.08 -8.55 4.56
CA ASP A 23 9.90 -8.69 5.39
C ASP A 23 8.66 -9.04 4.57
N LEU A 24 8.53 -8.44 3.38
CA LEU A 24 7.47 -8.78 2.44
C LEU A 24 7.62 -10.21 1.91
N GLU A 25 8.84 -10.67 1.62
CA GLU A 25 9.08 -12.06 1.20
C GLU A 25 8.67 -13.06 2.29
N LYS A 26 8.99 -12.78 3.56
CA LYS A 26 8.55 -13.60 4.70
C LYS A 26 7.03 -13.65 4.79
N ILE A 27 6.35 -12.51 4.67
CA ILE A 27 4.88 -12.44 4.69
C ILE A 27 4.28 -13.19 3.49
N ALA A 28 4.84 -13.01 2.31
CA ALA A 28 4.42 -13.68 1.08
C ALA A 28 4.45 -15.21 1.23
N HIS A 29 5.56 -15.74 1.75
CA HIS A 29 5.72 -17.16 2.00
C HIS A 29 4.74 -17.68 3.07
N GLN A 30 4.51 -16.92 4.15
CA GLN A 30 3.55 -17.30 5.20
C GLN A 30 2.11 -17.40 4.69
N CYS A 31 1.72 -16.54 3.76
CA CYS A 31 0.36 -16.48 3.24
C CYS A 31 0.15 -17.27 1.94
N GLY A 32 1.22 -17.82 1.34
CA GLY A 32 1.14 -18.49 0.05
C GLY A 32 0.74 -17.56 -1.09
N VAL A 33 1.21 -16.31 -1.05
CA VAL A 33 0.92 -15.27 -2.05
C VAL A 33 2.22 -14.80 -2.71
N SER A 34 2.10 -14.08 -3.83
CA SER A 34 3.22 -13.33 -4.43
C SER A 34 3.12 -11.87 -4.02
N ILE A 35 4.22 -11.27 -3.59
CA ILE A 35 4.30 -9.85 -3.25
C ILE A 35 5.43 -9.20 -4.05
N THR A 36 5.14 -8.06 -4.67
CA THR A 36 6.16 -7.20 -5.29
C THR A 36 6.17 -5.83 -4.64
N LEU A 37 7.36 -5.26 -4.49
CA LEU A 37 7.57 -3.91 -3.99
C LEU A 37 8.13 -3.07 -5.12
N ASN A 38 7.44 -1.98 -5.45
CA ASN A 38 7.87 -1.02 -6.46
C ASN A 38 7.87 0.38 -5.86
N GLU A 39 8.91 1.15 -6.13
CA GLU A 39 8.93 2.57 -5.81
C GLU A 39 8.63 3.37 -7.07
N VAL A 40 7.59 4.19 -7.02
CA VAL A 40 7.33 5.21 -8.04
C VAL A 40 7.94 6.49 -7.52
N LYS A 41 9.05 6.94 -8.13
CA LYS A 41 9.67 8.23 -7.79
C LYS A 41 8.88 9.35 -8.46
N GLY A 42 8.32 10.25 -7.65
CA GLY A 42 7.77 11.51 -8.16
C GLY A 42 8.89 12.35 -8.75
N LYS A 43 8.56 13.21 -9.73
CA LYS A 43 9.53 14.22 -10.21
C LYS A 43 9.86 15.14 -9.03
N ASP A 44 11.16 15.36 -8.82
CA ASP A 44 11.78 16.09 -7.71
C ASP A 44 10.89 17.07 -6.94
N LEU A 45 10.93 16.96 -5.60
CA LEU A 45 10.62 18.04 -4.67
C LEU A 45 11.41 19.30 -5.09
N PHE A 46 10.78 20.21 -5.82
CA PHE A 46 11.38 21.50 -6.16
C PHE A 46 11.69 22.25 -4.86
N THR A 47 12.97 22.33 -4.53
CA THR A 47 13.47 23.12 -3.40
C THR A 47 13.67 24.55 -3.90
N VAL A 48 12.68 25.43 -3.71
CA VAL A 48 12.87 26.88 -3.90
C VAL A 48 13.20 27.49 -2.54
N GLY A 49 14.48 27.75 -2.29
CA GLY A 49 14.95 28.55 -1.15
C GLY A 49 14.59 28.00 0.23
N LYS A 50 15.21 26.89 0.66
CA LYS A 50 15.20 26.38 2.06
C LYS A 50 13.83 26.26 2.77
N MET A 51 12.70 26.34 2.07
CA MET A 51 11.37 26.11 2.60
C MET A 51 10.70 24.97 1.83
N VAL A 52 10.32 23.92 2.56
CA VAL A 52 9.44 22.87 2.07
C VAL A 52 8.03 23.45 2.07
N LEU A 53 7.50 23.81 0.90
CA LEU A 53 6.09 24.20 0.77
C LEU A 53 5.22 22.93 0.73
N GLU A 54 4.33 22.77 1.71
CA GLU A 54 3.20 21.85 1.61
C GLU A 54 2.17 22.40 0.59
N GLU A 55 2.40 22.18 -0.70
CA GLU A 55 1.36 22.30 -1.72
C GLU A 55 0.68 20.93 -1.91
N THR A 56 -0.06 20.51 -0.89
CA THR A 56 -0.87 19.30 -0.91
C THR A 56 -2.27 19.67 -1.42
N GLY A 57 -2.40 19.93 -2.71
CA GLY A 57 -3.72 20.27 -3.29
C GLY A 57 -3.87 20.13 -4.80
N ASN A 58 -2.80 20.29 -5.58
CA ASN A 58 -2.91 20.39 -7.05
C ASN A 58 -1.92 19.52 -7.85
N LYS A 59 -1.21 18.59 -7.19
CA LYS A 59 -0.27 17.70 -7.88
C LYS A 59 -0.96 16.43 -8.34
N SER A 60 -0.61 15.98 -9.54
CA SER A 60 -1.08 14.69 -10.05
C SER A 60 -0.50 13.58 -9.16
N LEU A 61 -1.25 12.52 -8.87
CA LEU A 61 -0.79 11.37 -8.06
C LEU A 61 0.56 10.79 -8.53
N GLU A 62 0.89 10.99 -9.80
CA GLU A 62 2.14 10.60 -10.47
C GLU A 62 3.37 11.44 -10.06
N GLU A 63 3.17 12.58 -9.40
CA GLU A 63 4.22 13.51 -8.97
C GLU A 63 4.65 13.31 -7.52
N VAL A 64 4.01 12.40 -6.79
CA VAL A 64 4.34 12.08 -5.40
C VAL A 64 5.11 10.76 -5.36
N THR A 65 6.25 10.74 -4.69
CA THR A 65 6.99 9.49 -4.45
C THR A 65 6.09 8.53 -3.67
N GLN A 66 6.00 7.29 -4.12
CA GLN A 66 5.14 6.27 -3.52
C GLN A 66 5.86 4.94 -3.45
N THR A 67 5.68 4.25 -2.34
CA THR A 67 6.00 2.84 -2.22
C THR A 67 4.73 2.04 -2.51
N ILE A 68 4.78 1.14 -3.49
CA ILE A 68 3.66 0.31 -3.92
C ILE A 68 3.97 -1.16 -3.62
N VAL A 69 3.19 -1.75 -2.72
CA VAL A 69 3.19 -3.20 -2.50
C VAL A 69 2.04 -3.80 -3.31
N THR A 70 2.35 -4.68 -4.26
CA THR A 70 1.35 -5.43 -5.01
C THR A 70 1.29 -6.85 -4.48
N ILE A 71 0.11 -7.28 -4.04
CA ILE A 71 -0.19 -8.64 -3.58
C ILE A 71 -0.96 -9.33 -4.70
N SER A 72 -0.48 -10.48 -5.15
CA SER A 72 -1.19 -11.38 -6.05
C SER A 72 -1.46 -12.69 -5.31
N ALA A 73 -2.74 -12.94 -5.04
CA ALA A 73 -3.19 -14.06 -4.24
C ALA A 73 -3.98 -15.07 -5.06
N PRO A 74 -3.83 -16.37 -4.79
CA PRO A 74 -4.61 -17.42 -5.47
C PRO A 74 -6.06 -17.52 -4.96
N THR A 75 -6.35 -16.96 -3.79
CA THR A 75 -7.68 -16.98 -3.15
C THR A 75 -7.92 -15.70 -2.35
N GLU A 76 -9.19 -15.37 -2.10
CA GLU A 76 -9.57 -14.25 -1.22
C GLU A 76 -9.04 -14.42 0.21
N HIS A 77 -9.06 -15.65 0.72
CA HIS A 77 -8.56 -15.95 2.06
C HIS A 77 -7.07 -15.64 2.19
N ALA A 78 -6.25 -16.11 1.23
CA ALA A 78 -4.82 -15.81 1.21
C ALA A 78 -4.54 -14.31 1.08
N PHE A 79 -5.36 -13.60 0.29
CA PHE A 79 -5.27 -12.14 0.16
C PHE A 79 -5.57 -11.44 1.49
N ARG A 80 -6.67 -11.79 2.16
CA ARG A 80 -7.10 -11.19 3.43
C ARG A 80 -6.07 -11.42 4.53
N ASP A 81 -5.56 -12.62 4.65
CA ASP A 81 -4.54 -12.97 5.65
C ASP A 81 -3.23 -12.19 5.41
N CYS A 82 -2.81 -12.09 4.14
CA CYS A 82 -1.64 -11.29 3.77
C CYS A 82 -1.85 -9.81 4.09
N LEU A 83 -3.00 -9.27 3.71
CA LEU A 83 -3.38 -7.90 3.97
C LEU A 83 -3.29 -7.60 5.47
N LEU A 84 -3.93 -8.39 6.33
CA LEU A 84 -3.89 -8.22 7.79
C LEU A 84 -2.46 -8.20 8.36
N LYS A 85 -1.56 -9.07 7.87
CA LYS A 85 -0.16 -9.09 8.31
C LYS A 85 0.62 -7.85 7.89
N ILE A 86 0.40 -7.36 6.67
CA ILE A 86 1.02 -6.12 6.18
C ILE A 86 0.55 -4.95 7.04
N ILE A 87 -0.74 -4.89 7.35
CA ILE A 87 -1.36 -3.83 8.15
C ILE A 87 -0.83 -3.86 9.59
N ASP A 88 -0.80 -5.02 10.22
CA ASP A 88 -0.32 -5.17 11.58
C ASP A 88 1.14 -4.71 11.71
N LYS A 89 1.96 -5.03 10.69
CA LYS A 89 3.37 -4.67 10.65
C LYS A 89 3.62 -3.19 10.32
N TYR A 90 2.96 -2.63 9.30
CA TYR A 90 3.29 -1.31 8.76
C TYR A 90 2.29 -0.21 9.15
N ARG A 91 1.16 -0.57 9.79
CA ARG A 91 0.10 0.33 10.31
C ARG A 91 -0.51 1.26 9.26
N ALA A 92 -0.52 0.79 8.02
CA ALA A 92 -0.86 1.54 6.82
C ALA A 92 -1.14 0.52 5.69
N PRO A 93 -1.80 0.94 4.60
CA PRO A 93 -2.04 2.32 4.21
C PRO A 93 -3.38 2.91 4.68
N ARG A 94 -3.40 4.22 4.98
CA ARG A 94 -4.53 4.93 5.65
C ARG A 94 -5.34 5.87 4.73
N THR A 95 -5.11 5.85 3.42
CA THR A 95 -5.74 6.82 2.49
C THR A 95 -6.66 6.16 1.47
N VAL A 96 -7.69 6.89 1.02
CA VAL A 96 -8.67 6.42 0.03
C VAL A 96 -8.07 6.05 -1.33
N TYR A 97 -6.89 6.57 -1.67
CA TYR A 97 -6.19 6.27 -2.92
C TYR A 97 -5.23 5.08 -2.81
N SER A 98 -5.09 4.51 -1.62
CA SER A 98 -4.11 3.46 -1.36
C SER A 98 -4.36 2.18 -2.14
N MET A 99 -5.59 1.95 -2.61
CA MET A 99 -5.99 0.80 -3.42
C MET A 99 -6.05 1.06 -4.93
N TRP A 100 -5.54 2.20 -5.42
CA TRP A 100 -5.61 2.53 -6.84
C TRP A 100 -4.89 1.51 -7.73
N GLY A 101 -5.61 0.97 -8.71
CA GLY A 101 -5.13 -0.07 -9.62
C GLY A 101 -5.23 -1.51 -9.07
N SER A 102 -5.97 -1.71 -7.98
CA SER A 102 -6.39 -3.03 -7.50
C SER A 102 -7.65 -3.52 -8.22
N ASP A 103 -7.86 -4.83 -8.20
CA ASP A 103 -9.12 -5.45 -8.60
C ASP A 103 -10.27 -4.95 -7.71
N GLU A 104 -11.49 -4.91 -8.25
CA GLU A 104 -12.68 -4.45 -7.51
C GLU A 104 -12.89 -5.25 -6.23
N ARG A 105 -12.82 -6.58 -6.32
CA ARG A 105 -12.95 -7.45 -5.16
C ARG A 105 -11.85 -7.25 -4.11
N ALA A 106 -10.63 -6.91 -4.53
CA ALA A 106 -9.54 -6.60 -3.59
C ALA A 106 -9.81 -5.30 -2.82
N LYS A 107 -10.45 -4.31 -3.45
CA LYS A 107 -10.89 -3.06 -2.79
C LYS A 107 -11.99 -3.34 -1.78
N GLU A 108 -12.97 -4.18 -2.12
CA GLU A 108 -14.04 -4.58 -1.20
C GLU A 108 -13.47 -5.26 0.05
N ILE A 109 -12.58 -6.26 -0.12
CA ILE A 109 -11.95 -6.94 1.02
C ILE A 109 -11.15 -5.97 1.87
N PHE A 110 -10.47 -5.01 1.26
CA PHE A 110 -9.75 -3.97 1.99
C PHE A 110 -10.71 -3.12 2.84
N GLN A 111 -11.83 -2.67 2.27
CA GLN A 111 -12.85 -1.91 2.98
C GLN A 111 -13.45 -2.73 4.13
N GLU A 112 -13.79 -4.01 3.89
CA GLU A 112 -14.31 -4.91 4.93
C GLU A 112 -13.31 -5.04 6.11
N VAL A 113 -12.00 -5.11 5.82
CA VAL A 113 -10.95 -5.16 6.85
C VAL A 113 -10.79 -3.80 7.55
N ALA A 114 -10.93 -2.69 6.82
CA ALA A 114 -10.90 -1.34 7.39
C ALA A 114 -12.06 -1.12 8.38
N ASP A 115 -13.28 -1.47 7.97
CA ASP A 115 -14.49 -1.33 8.78
C ASP A 115 -14.45 -2.22 10.03
N ALA A 116 -13.97 -3.47 9.88
CA ALA A 116 -13.84 -4.41 11.01
C ALA A 116 -12.83 -3.93 12.08
N TRP A 117 -11.93 -3.03 11.73
CA TRP A 117 -10.91 -2.46 12.61
C TRP A 117 -11.19 -0.99 12.95
N ASP A 118 -12.48 -0.60 12.95
CA ASP A 118 -13.00 0.73 13.34
C ASP A 118 -12.34 1.89 12.56
N GLY A 119 -12.19 1.73 11.24
CA GLY A 119 -11.63 2.77 10.37
C GLY A 119 -10.11 2.97 10.50
N TRP A 120 -9.43 2.14 11.29
CA TRP A 120 -7.97 2.15 11.55
C TRP A 120 -7.45 3.46 12.17
N PHE A 121 -7.70 3.64 13.48
CA PHE A 121 -7.11 4.60 14.45
C PHE A 121 -6.26 5.78 13.92
#